data_AF-A0A353SRE6-F1
#
_entry.id   AF-A0A353SRE6-F1
#
_cell.length_a   1.000
_cell.length_b   1.000
_cell.length_c   1.000
_cell.angle_alpha   90.00
_cell.angle_beta   90.00
_cell.angle_gamma   90.00
#
_symmetry.space_group_name_H-M   'P 1'
#
loop_
_entity.id
_entity.type
_entity.pdbx_description
1 polymer ?
#
loop_
_entity_poly.entity_id
_entity_poly.type
_entity_poly.pdbx_seq_one_letter_code
_entity_poly.pdbx_strand_id
1 'polypeptide(L)'
;MVANSAGFKGWYIDLDPSGNYSYDNTAARLFRSERVITDPLATVTGLVFFTAYKPYGDECALGGKSFLWAVRYNSGGTPGAGYLKGKALVQVSTASVEQLDLSTAFQKAAGEGAGGLHKDGRRTAAIEGVPPTAQGLSLLSPPPPVLRLLHTKER
;
A
#
# COMPACT_ATOMS: atom_id res chain seq x y z
N MET A 1 -14.07 10.60 13.80
CA MET A 1 -15.18 11.14 12.97
C MET A 1 -15.69 10.03 12.08
N VAL A 2 -17.00 9.96 11.83
CA VAL A 2 -17.59 8.93 10.95
C VAL A 2 -17.54 9.43 9.52
N ALA A 3 -16.97 8.62 8.61
CA ALA A 3 -16.93 8.94 7.19
C ALA A 3 -18.34 9.21 6.65
N ASN A 4 -18.47 10.17 5.73
CA ASN A 4 -19.74 10.61 5.12
C ASN A 4 -20.76 11.28 6.06
N SER A 5 -20.38 11.63 7.30
CA SER A 5 -21.23 12.48 8.15
C SER A 5 -21.15 13.95 7.73
N ALA A 6 -22.16 14.77 8.05
CA ALA A 6 -22.22 16.18 7.66
C ALA A 6 -21.04 17.03 8.18
N GLY A 7 -20.39 16.61 9.27
CA GLY A 7 -19.19 17.26 9.81
C GLY A 7 -17.87 16.69 9.29
N PHE A 8 -17.90 15.66 8.43
CA PHE A 8 -16.70 15.01 7.93
C PHE A 8 -16.07 15.82 6.80
N LYS A 9 -14.93 16.46 7.09
CA LYS A 9 -14.20 17.28 6.12
C LYS A 9 -13.12 16.51 5.33
N GLY A 10 -12.99 15.21 5.59
CA GLY A 10 -11.99 14.35 4.96
C GLY A 10 -11.15 13.59 5.98
N TRP A 11 -10.08 12.98 5.49
CA TRP A 11 -9.14 12.20 6.27
C TRP A 11 -7.72 12.48 5.81
N TYR A 12 -6.77 12.20 6.70
CA TYR A 12 -5.34 12.23 6.41
C TYR A 12 -4.68 11.04 7.09
N ILE A 13 -3.47 10.71 6.65
CA ILE A 13 -2.65 9.66 7.24
C ILE A 13 -1.27 10.25 7.47
N ASP A 14 -0.81 10.19 8.72
CA ASP A 14 0.57 10.49 9.05
C ASP A 14 1.46 9.31 8.63
N LEU A 15 2.36 9.57 7.68
CA LEU A 15 3.40 8.62 7.30
C LEU A 15 4.51 8.58 8.36
N ASP A 16 5.33 7.53 8.35
CA ASP A 16 6.33 7.36 9.41
C ASP A 16 7.33 8.54 9.44
N PRO A 17 7.51 9.21 10.59
CA PRO A 17 8.52 10.25 10.74
C PRO A 17 9.95 9.68 10.66
N SER A 18 10.97 10.53 10.64
CA SER A 18 12.35 10.07 10.80
C SER A 18 12.56 9.36 12.14
N GLY A 19 13.39 8.32 12.17
CA GLY A 19 13.63 7.55 13.37
C GLY A 19 14.28 6.19 13.10
N ASN A 20 14.50 5.43 14.17
CA ASN A 20 14.99 4.06 14.08
C ASN A 20 13.82 3.08 13.94
N TYR A 21 13.81 2.32 12.85
CA TYR A 21 12.77 1.33 12.56
C TYR A 21 13.38 -0.03 12.30
N SER A 22 12.67 -1.07 12.75
CA SER A 22 12.99 -2.48 12.51
C SER A 22 11.84 -3.09 11.72
N TYR A 23 11.95 -3.09 10.39
CA TYR A 23 10.92 -3.67 9.52
C TYR A 23 11.16 -5.17 9.34
N ASP A 24 10.12 -6.00 9.42
CA ASP A 24 10.13 -7.42 9.04
C ASP A 24 11.30 -8.25 9.61
N ASN A 25 11.55 -8.09 10.92
CA ASN A 25 12.63 -8.77 11.66
C ASN A 25 14.06 -8.41 11.22
N THR A 26 14.24 -7.29 10.52
CA THR A 26 15.57 -6.75 10.22
C THR A 26 16.10 -5.89 11.37
N ALA A 27 17.41 -5.75 11.48
CA ALA A 27 18.03 -4.91 12.50
C ALA A 27 17.52 -3.46 12.41
N ALA A 28 17.29 -2.83 13.58
CA ALA A 28 16.84 -1.46 13.64
C ALA A 28 17.85 -0.53 12.92
N ARG A 29 17.36 0.28 12.00
CA ARG A 29 18.16 1.22 11.22
C ARG A 29 17.54 2.61 11.26
N LEU A 30 18.39 3.64 11.17
CA LEU A 30 17.94 5.02 11.03
C LEU A 30 17.37 5.25 9.64
N PHE A 31 16.19 5.84 9.59
CA PHE A 31 15.49 6.22 8.37
C PHE A 31 15.06 7.69 8.42
N ARG A 32 15.00 8.33 7.24
CA ARG A 32 14.35 9.64 7.07
C ARG A 32 12.83 9.48 7.01
N SER A 33 12.11 10.60 6.98
CA SER A 33 10.64 10.58 6.90
C SER A 33 10.15 9.86 5.64
N GLU A 34 9.09 9.06 5.79
CA GLU A 34 8.42 8.38 4.69
C GLU A 34 7.65 9.40 3.84
N ARG A 35 7.62 9.18 2.53
CA ARG A 35 6.96 10.06 1.55
C ARG A 35 6.27 9.24 0.47
N VAL A 36 5.17 9.76 -0.05
CA VAL A 36 4.51 9.21 -1.23
C VAL A 36 5.39 9.48 -2.46
N ILE A 37 5.57 8.48 -3.31
CA ILE A 37 6.44 8.57 -4.52
C ILE A 37 5.65 8.44 -5.82
N THR A 38 4.49 7.79 -5.79
CA THR A 38 3.65 7.60 -6.98
C THR A 38 2.32 8.31 -6.81
N ASP A 39 1.69 8.63 -7.94
CA ASP A 39 0.31 9.10 -7.95
C ASP A 39 -0.63 8.03 -7.38
N PRO A 40 -1.56 8.40 -6.47
CA PRO A 40 -2.51 7.45 -5.93
C PRO A 40 -3.46 6.90 -7.01
N LEU A 41 -3.54 5.58 -7.11
CA LEU A 41 -4.46 4.87 -7.99
C LEU A 41 -5.75 4.51 -7.24
N ALA A 42 -6.84 5.21 -7.58
CA ALA A 42 -8.17 4.85 -7.10
C ALA A 42 -8.75 3.71 -7.95
N THR A 43 -9.25 2.67 -7.30
CA THR A 43 -9.93 1.55 -7.96
C THR A 43 -11.44 1.65 -7.84
N VAL A 44 -12.13 0.97 -8.75
CA VAL A 44 -13.60 0.84 -8.73
C VAL A 44 -14.14 0.11 -7.49
N THR A 45 -13.27 -0.58 -6.73
CA THR A 45 -13.61 -1.24 -5.46
C THR A 45 -13.65 -0.27 -4.27
N GLY A 46 -13.37 1.03 -4.50
CA GLY A 46 -13.36 2.06 -3.46
C GLY A 46 -12.07 2.07 -2.61
N LEU A 47 -11.01 1.44 -3.12
CA LEU A 47 -9.68 1.47 -2.53
C LEU A 47 -8.79 2.46 -3.28
N VAL A 48 -7.85 3.04 -2.55
CA VAL A 48 -6.77 3.86 -3.10
C VAL A 48 -5.47 3.16 -2.79
N PHE A 49 -4.67 2.90 -3.83
CA PHE A 49 -3.33 2.33 -3.73
C PHE A 49 -2.30 3.40 -4.04
N PHE A 50 -1.22 3.44 -3.28
CA PHE A 50 -0.08 4.29 -3.58
C PHE A 50 1.19 3.64 -3.03
N THR A 51 2.32 3.93 -3.64
CA THR A 51 3.61 3.53 -3.08
C THR A 51 4.22 4.67 -2.30
N ALA A 52 4.73 4.33 -1.12
CA ALA A 52 5.50 5.23 -0.29
C ALA A 52 6.91 4.69 -0.15
N TYR A 53 7.85 5.59 0.09
CA TYR A 53 9.27 5.28 0.23
C TYR A 53 9.84 6.00 1.44
N LYS A 54 10.68 5.29 2.17
CA LYS A 54 11.38 5.75 3.35
C LYS A 54 12.90 5.61 3.14
N PRO A 55 13.63 6.72 2.92
CA PRO A 55 15.06 6.68 2.66
C PRO A 55 15.86 6.24 3.89
N TYR A 56 17.01 5.61 3.67
CA TYR A 56 17.99 5.43 4.74
C TYR A 56 18.46 6.78 5.31
N GLY A 57 18.79 6.76 6.61
CA GLY A 57 19.30 7.94 7.32
C GLY A 57 20.76 8.27 7.00
N ASP A 58 21.53 7.25 6.62
CA ASP A 58 22.93 7.37 6.22
C ASP A 58 23.04 7.95 4.80
N GLU A 59 23.80 9.03 4.66
CA GLU A 59 23.97 9.78 3.41
C GLU A 59 24.73 9.00 2.34
N CYS A 60 25.55 8.04 2.76
CA CYS A 60 26.30 7.15 1.86
C CYS A 60 25.49 5.91 1.45
N ALA A 61 24.40 5.60 2.17
CA ALA A 61 23.55 4.47 1.85
C ALA A 61 22.53 4.86 0.78
N LEU A 62 22.79 4.47 -0.46
CA LEU A 62 21.82 4.60 -1.54
C LEU A 62 20.64 3.66 -1.29
N GLY A 63 19.42 4.22 -1.32
CA GLY A 63 18.18 3.45 -1.20
C GLY A 63 17.46 3.63 0.14
N GLY A 64 16.61 2.66 0.44
CA GLY A 64 15.63 2.73 1.53
C GLY A 64 14.59 1.64 1.39
N LYS A 65 13.50 1.77 2.15
CA LYS A 65 12.38 0.84 2.12
C LYS A 65 11.19 1.44 1.40
N SER A 66 10.60 0.67 0.50
CA SER A 66 9.35 0.97 -0.17
C SER A 66 8.20 0.19 0.45
N PHE A 67 7.01 0.76 0.35
CA PHE A 67 5.79 0.16 0.87
C PHE A 67 4.66 0.38 -0.11
N LEU A 68 3.84 -0.65 -0.30
CA LEU A 68 2.55 -0.48 -0.94
C LEU A 68 1.52 -0.17 0.13
N TRP A 69 0.75 0.88 -0.09
CA TRP A 69 -0.38 1.26 0.75
C TRP A 69 -1.69 0.93 0.06
N ALA A 70 -2.68 0.52 0.85
CA ALA A 70 -4.05 0.32 0.43
C ALA A 70 -4.98 0.87 1.50
N VAL A 71 -5.85 1.81 1.11
CA VAL A 71 -6.76 2.49 2.04
C VAL A 71 -8.14 2.66 1.44
N ARG A 72 -9.16 2.74 2.29
CA ARG A 72 -10.52 3.08 1.83
C ARG A 72 -10.57 4.55 1.38
N TYR A 73 -11.05 4.79 0.17
CA TYR A 73 -11.15 6.13 -0.42
C TYR A 73 -11.87 7.15 0.48
N ASN A 74 -12.94 6.74 1.16
CA ASN A 74 -13.78 7.65 1.94
C ASN A 74 -13.28 7.93 3.37
N SER A 75 -12.34 7.14 3.89
CA SER A 75 -11.99 7.17 5.33
C SER A 75 -10.51 7.06 5.64
N GLY A 76 -9.67 6.65 4.68
CA GLY A 76 -8.26 6.33 4.95
C GLY A 76 -8.06 5.09 5.84
N GLY A 77 -9.14 4.39 6.16
CA GLY A 77 -9.14 3.22 7.02
C GLY A 77 -8.70 1.94 6.31
N THR A 78 -8.54 0.88 7.09
CA THR A 78 -8.11 -0.44 6.60
C THR A 78 -9.11 -1.01 5.58
N PRO A 79 -8.63 -1.50 4.41
CA PRO A 79 -9.45 -2.22 3.46
C PRO A 79 -10.10 -3.45 4.10
N GLY A 80 -11.34 -3.77 3.73
CA GLY A 80 -11.91 -5.07 4.07
C GLY A 80 -11.26 -6.19 3.25
N ALA A 81 -11.04 -7.37 3.83
CA ALA A 81 -10.38 -8.50 3.15
C ALA A 81 -11.05 -8.93 1.82
N GLY A 82 -12.36 -8.67 1.67
CA GLY A 82 -13.08 -8.94 0.42
C GLY A 82 -12.69 -8.04 -0.76
N TYR A 83 -12.11 -6.86 -0.50
CA TYR A 83 -11.73 -5.89 -1.53
C TYR A 83 -10.26 -6.03 -1.98
N LEU A 84 -9.44 -6.74 -1.21
CA LEU A 84 -8.03 -6.99 -1.50
C LEU A 84 -7.86 -8.32 -2.26
N LYS A 85 -8.23 -8.30 -3.55
CA LYS A 85 -8.13 -9.47 -4.43
C LYS A 85 -7.33 -9.12 -5.67
N GLY A 86 -6.51 -10.07 -6.11
CA GLY A 86 -5.63 -9.87 -7.25
C GLY A 86 -4.17 -9.70 -6.85
N LYS A 87 -3.38 -9.18 -7.79
CA LYS A 87 -1.93 -9.07 -7.63
C LYS A 87 -1.47 -7.66 -7.95
N ALA A 88 -0.55 -7.14 -7.15
CA ALA A 88 0.18 -5.92 -7.44
C ALA A 88 1.60 -6.27 -7.86
N LEU A 89 2.05 -5.69 -8.95
CA LEU A 89 3.46 -5.72 -9.37
C LEU A 89 4.06 -4.38 -9.01
N VAL A 90 5.08 -4.40 -8.16
CA VAL A 90 5.86 -3.21 -7.78
C VAL A 90 7.26 -3.40 -8.33
N GLN A 91 7.63 -2.56 -9.30
CA GLN A 91 9.00 -2.52 -9.78
C GLN A 91 9.85 -1.66 -8.83
N VAL A 92 11.03 -2.14 -8.44
CA VAL A 92 11.96 -1.38 -7.61
C VAL A 92 13.34 -1.27 -8.27
N SER A 93 14.12 -0.27 -7.83
CA SER A 93 15.42 0.09 -8.40
C SER A 93 16.52 -0.98 -8.26
N THR A 94 16.25 -2.09 -7.56
CA THR A 94 17.12 -3.26 -7.42
C THR A 94 17.03 -4.22 -8.62
N ALA A 95 16.34 -3.82 -9.70
CA ALA A 95 15.99 -4.67 -10.84
C ALA A 95 15.10 -5.87 -10.47
N SER A 96 14.47 -5.87 -9.28
CA SER A 96 13.45 -6.84 -8.92
C SER A 96 12.04 -6.30 -9.21
N VAL A 97 11.16 -7.21 -9.64
CA VAL A 97 9.72 -6.98 -9.74
C VAL A 97 9.08 -7.77 -8.62
N GLU A 98 8.61 -7.06 -7.60
CA GLU A 98 7.92 -7.68 -6.48
C GLU A 98 6.46 -7.92 -6.85
N GLN A 99 6.07 -9.20 -6.87
CA GLN A 99 4.69 -9.60 -7.08
C GLN A 99 4.02 -9.86 -5.73
N LEU A 100 3.16 -8.93 -5.33
CA LEU A 100 2.40 -8.99 -4.09
C LEU A 100 1.01 -9.56 -4.35
N ASP A 101 0.64 -10.61 -3.62
CA ASP A 101 -0.75 -11.05 -3.58
C ASP A 101 -1.54 -10.16 -2.61
N LEU A 102 -2.50 -9.40 -3.12
CA LEU A 102 -3.23 -8.41 -2.31
C LEU A 102 -3.95 -9.07 -1.14
N SER A 103 -4.34 -10.34 -1.27
CA SER A 103 -5.07 -11.05 -0.22
C SER A 103 -4.23 -11.37 1.02
N THR A 104 -2.90 -11.38 0.88
CA THR A 104 -1.95 -11.68 1.97
C THR A 104 -0.94 -10.57 2.23
N ALA A 105 -0.74 -9.65 1.29
CA ALA A 105 0.28 -8.61 1.41
C ALA A 105 -0.03 -7.57 2.51
N PHE A 106 -1.30 -7.36 2.84
CA PHE A 106 -1.76 -6.38 3.83
C PHE A 106 -2.14 -7.05 5.16
N GLN A 107 -1.21 -7.81 5.71
CA GLN A 107 -1.40 -8.48 6.99
C GLN A 107 -0.64 -7.77 8.08
N LYS A 108 -1.30 -7.61 9.22
CA LYS A 108 -0.68 -7.16 10.45
C LYS A 108 0.18 -8.30 11.00
N ALA A 109 1.40 -8.01 11.46
CA ALA A 109 2.23 -9.04 12.09
C ALA A 109 1.58 -9.52 13.41
N ALA A 110 1.76 -10.79 13.73
CA ALA A 110 1.24 -11.36 14.98
C ALA A 110 1.82 -10.61 16.19
N GLY A 111 0.95 -10.13 17.08
CA GLY A 111 1.35 -9.36 18.26
C GLY A 111 1.64 -7.88 18.00
N GLU A 112 1.49 -7.39 16.78
CA GLU A 112 1.67 -5.98 16.47
C GLU A 112 0.59 -5.12 17.16
N GLY A 113 0.95 -3.97 17.73
CA GLY A 113 0.02 -3.03 18.36
C GLY A 113 -0.84 -2.27 17.34
N ALA A 114 -1.80 -1.47 17.80
CA ALA A 114 -2.50 -0.52 16.92
C ALA A 114 -1.50 0.50 16.36
N GLY A 115 -1.57 0.80 15.05
CA GLY A 115 -0.66 1.74 14.41
C GLY A 115 0.79 1.25 14.24
N GLY A 116 1.02 -0.06 14.33
CA GLY A 116 2.34 -0.67 14.13
C GLY A 116 2.90 -0.54 12.71
N LEU A 117 3.93 -1.31 12.39
CA LEU A 117 4.67 -1.24 11.13
C LEU A 117 3.81 -1.51 9.89
N HIS A 118 2.74 -2.29 9.99
CA HIS A 118 1.81 -2.56 8.88
C HIS A 118 0.59 -1.63 8.91
N LYS A 119 0.57 -0.66 9.84
CA LYS A 119 -0.44 0.41 9.92
C LYS A 119 -1.86 -0.12 9.96
N ASP A 120 -2.06 -1.18 10.74
CA ASP A 120 -3.32 -1.91 10.90
C ASP A 120 -3.81 -2.58 9.60
N GLY A 121 -2.88 -3.08 8.77
CA GLY A 121 -3.20 -3.72 7.49
C GLY A 121 -3.44 -2.73 6.34
N ARG A 122 -2.97 -1.48 6.47
CA ARG A 122 -3.01 -0.48 5.39
C ARG A 122 -1.72 -0.45 4.57
N ARG A 123 -0.65 -1.04 5.10
CA ARG A 123 0.68 -1.04 4.49
C ARG A 123 1.22 -2.46 4.42
N THR A 124 1.90 -2.78 3.33
CA THR A 124 2.60 -4.07 3.17
C THR A 124 3.87 -4.16 4.00
N ALA A 125 4.48 -5.34 4.03
CA ALA A 125 5.87 -5.50 4.42
C ALA A 125 6.80 -4.59 3.60
N ALA A 126 7.97 -4.31 4.16
CA ALA A 126 8.98 -3.43 3.59
C ALA A 126 9.68 -4.09 2.40
N ILE A 127 9.64 -3.41 1.26
CA ILE A 127 10.32 -3.79 0.03
C ILE A 127 11.65 -3.04 -0.03
N GLU A 128 12.75 -3.70 -0.43
CA GLU A 128 14.03 -3.02 -0.59
C GLU A 128 14.08 -2.20 -1.89
N GLY A 129 14.58 -0.97 -1.79
CA GLY A 129 14.85 -0.13 -2.97
C GLY A 129 13.82 0.98 -3.18
N VAL A 130 14.07 1.80 -4.20
CA VAL A 130 13.24 2.95 -4.58
C VAL A 130 12.26 2.52 -5.67
N PRO A 131 10.95 2.81 -5.57
CA PRO A 131 10.03 2.55 -6.66
C PRO A 131 10.14 3.68 -7.70
N PRO A 132 9.87 3.44 -9.00
CA PRO A 132 9.91 4.50 -10.00
C PRO A 132 8.80 5.52 -9.71
N THR A 133 9.10 6.80 -9.93
CA THR A 133 8.33 7.97 -9.44
C THR A 133 7.04 8.26 -10.21
N ALA A 134 6.53 7.34 -11.03
CA ALA A 134 5.35 7.57 -11.88
C ALA A 134 4.42 6.35 -11.93
N GLN A 135 4.75 5.34 -12.72
CA GLN A 135 3.89 4.19 -13.01
C GLN A 135 4.58 2.86 -12.61
N GLY A 136 5.12 2.83 -11.38
CA GLY A 136 5.79 1.63 -10.84
C GLY A 136 4.88 0.54 -10.33
N LEU A 137 3.58 0.84 -10.23
CA LEU A 137 2.56 -0.05 -9.69
C LEU A 137 1.63 -0.50 -10.82
N SER A 138 1.65 -1.79 -11.13
CA SER A 138 0.64 -2.42 -11.97
C SER A 138 -0.29 -3.26 -11.10
N LEU A 139 -1.58 -2.93 -11.10
CA LEU A 139 -2.59 -3.61 -10.30
C LEU A 139 -3.46 -4.50 -11.19
N LEU A 140 -3.38 -5.80 -10.98
CA LEU A 140 -4.25 -6.78 -11.58
C LEU A 140 -5.34 -7.18 -10.58
N SER A 141 -6.39 -6.39 -10.50
CA SER A 141 -7.61 -6.71 -9.72
C SER A 141 -8.62 -7.40 -10.62
N PRO A 142 -9.33 -8.46 -10.16
CA PRO A 142 -10.48 -8.96 -10.89
C PRO A 142 -11.51 -7.83 -11.05
N PRO A 143 -12.21 -7.76 -12.20
CA PRO A 143 -13.27 -6.79 -12.39
C PRO A 143 -14.37 -7.01 -11.36
N PRO A 144 -15.05 -5.95 -10.89
CA PRO A 144 -16.16 -6.11 -9.97
C PRO A 144 -17.24 -6.98 -10.62
N PRO A 145 -17.90 -7.87 -9.85
CA PRO A 145 -19.02 -8.64 -10.37
C PRO A 145 -20.13 -7.68 -10.81
N VAL A 146 -20.34 -7.60 -12.11
CA VAL A 146 -21.45 -6.86 -12.71
C VAL A 146 -22.52 -7.89 -13.07
N LEU A 147 -23.73 -7.73 -12.51
CA LEU A 147 -24.92 -8.47 -12.92
C LEU A 147 -25.31 -8.01 -14.33
N ARG A 148 -24.59 -8.48 -15.35
CA ARG A 148 -24.90 -8.25 -16.76
C ARG A 148 -25.44 -9.56 -17.35
N LEU A 149 -26.57 -9.47 -18.05
CA LEU A 149 -27.06 -10.55 -18.88
C LEU A 149 -26.07 -10.77 -20.03
N LEU A 150 -25.38 -11.92 -20.01
CA LEU A 150 -24.52 -12.36 -21.11
C LEU A 150 -25.40 -13.11 -22.12
N HIS A 151 -25.70 -12.50 -23.27
CA HIS A 151 -26.37 -13.20 -24.37
C HIS A 151 -25.29 -13.78 -25.30
N THR A 152 -25.05 -15.08 -25.20
CA THR A 152 -24.22 -15.83 -26.15
C THR A 152 -25.15 -16.49 -27.16
N LYS A 153 -24.97 -16.19 -28.46
CA LYS A 153 -25.70 -16.87 -29.54
C LYS A 153 -24.75 -17.86 -30.21
N GLU A 154 -25.04 -19.14 -30.06
CA GLU A 154 -24.32 -20.22 -30.74
C GLU A 154 -24.74 -20.28 -32.22
N ARG A 155 -23.87 -20.83 -33.08
CA ARG A 155 -24.11 -20.96 -34.52
C ARG A 155 -24.88 -22.24 -34.85
#